data_AF-A0A932YM57-F1
#
_entry.id   AF-A0A932YM57-F1
#
_cell.length_a   1.000
_cell.length_b   1.000
_cell.length_c   1.000
_cell.angle_alpha   90.00
_cell.angle_beta   90.00
_cell.angle_gamma   90.00
#
_symmetry.space_group_name_H-M   'P 1'
#
loop_
_entity.id
_entity.type
_entity.pdbx_description
1 polymer ?
#
loop_
_entity_poly.entity_id
_entity_poly.type
_entity_poly.pdbx_seq_one_letter_code
_entity_poly.pdbx_strand_id
1 'polypeptide(L)'
;MHLSDLQTYILKQVYSNGPQCSRSAFETFYKKIGEEDVKVITRSIERLILKGLIIGYGHKTAQKLFIERVSLTPKGRKLAKAIAKDQQRLPFKIRLR
;
A
#
# COMPACT_ATOMS: atom_id res chain seq x y z
N MET A 1 9.69 -8.28 9.84
CA MET A 1 9.66 -7.04 9.02
C MET A 1 8.46 -6.23 9.46
N HIS A 2 8.67 -5.03 10.02
CA HIS A 2 7.56 -4.17 10.42
C HIS A 2 7.09 -3.32 9.22
N LEU A 3 5.80 -3.40 8.92
CA LEU A 3 5.11 -2.55 7.96
C LEU A 3 4.22 -1.59 8.75
N SER A 4 4.14 -0.33 8.33
CA SER A 4 3.15 0.59 8.88
C SER A 4 1.74 0.23 8.42
N ASP A 5 0.73 0.77 9.09
CA ASP A 5 -0.67 0.56 8.70
C ASP A 5 -0.94 1.03 7.27
N LEU A 6 -0.38 2.18 6.87
CA LEU A 6 -0.47 2.69 5.50
C LEU A 6 0.24 1.76 4.49
N GLN A 7 1.42 1.25 4.81
CA GLN A 7 2.12 0.31 3.92
C GLN A 7 1.34 -0.99 3.75
N THR A 8 0.76 -1.48 4.84
CA THR A 8 -0.09 -2.66 4.88
C THR A 8 -1.36 -2.41 4.05
N TYR A 9 -1.97 -1.24 4.19
CA TYR A 9 -3.13 -0.81 3.41
C TYR A 9 -2.82 -0.76 1.91
N ILE A 10 -1.71 -0.14 1.51
CA ILE A 10 -1.26 -0.08 0.10
C ILE A 10 -1.13 -1.49 -0.48
N LEU A 11 -0.44 -2.40 0.22
CA LEU A 11 -0.26 -3.79 -0.25
C LEU A 11 -1.59 -4.53 -0.41
N LYS A 12 -2.53 -4.36 0.52
CA LYS A 12 -3.87 -4.95 0.43
C LYS A 12 -4.65 -4.36 -0.74
N GLN A 13 -4.62 -3.04 -0.90
CA GLN A 13 -5.39 -2.36 -1.92
C GLN A 13 -4.91 -2.74 -3.32
N VAL A 14 -3.60 -2.85 -3.54
CA VAL A 14 -3.04 -3.37 -4.80
C VAL A 14 -3.40 -4.84 -4.98
N TYR A 15 -3.37 -5.67 -3.92
CA TYR A 15 -3.74 -7.08 -4.03
C TYR A 15 -5.22 -7.29 -4.41
N SER A 16 -6.13 -6.47 -3.87
CA SER A 16 -7.58 -6.58 -4.10
C SER A 16 -8.03 -6.01 -5.44
N ASN A 17 -7.47 -4.87 -5.87
CA ASN A 17 -7.92 -4.18 -7.08
C ASN A 17 -7.30 -4.71 -8.38
N GLY A 18 -6.40 -5.70 -8.30
CA GLY A 18 -5.88 -6.43 -9.46
C GLY A 18 -4.40 -6.17 -9.75
N PRO A 19 -3.96 -6.17 -11.03
CA PRO A 19 -2.54 -6.15 -11.36
C PRO A 19 -1.86 -4.80 -11.09
N GLN A 20 -2.60 -3.69 -11.13
CA GLN A 20 -2.08 -2.33 -10.92
C GLN A 20 -3.11 -1.46 -10.21
N CYS A 21 -2.66 -0.57 -9.32
CA CYS A 21 -3.48 0.49 -8.74
C CYS A 21 -2.93 1.86 -9.09
N SER A 22 -3.82 2.82 -9.29
CA SER A 22 -3.46 4.23 -9.31
C SER A 22 -3.08 4.71 -7.92
N ARG A 23 -2.21 5.71 -7.85
CA ARG A 23 -1.83 6.40 -6.62
C ARG A 23 -3.04 7.00 -5.90
N SER A 24 -4.02 7.51 -6.64
CA SER A 24 -5.25 8.08 -6.09
C SER A 24 -6.05 7.09 -5.23
N ALA A 25 -5.93 5.78 -5.49
CA ALA A 25 -6.59 4.76 -4.68
C ALA A 25 -6.09 4.71 -3.22
N PHE A 26 -4.91 5.28 -2.93
CA PHE A 26 -4.36 5.33 -1.56
C PHE A 26 -4.81 6.56 -0.79
N GLU A 27 -5.35 7.57 -1.47
CA GLU A 27 -5.85 8.78 -0.83
C GLU A 27 -7.05 8.46 0.06
N THR A 28 -7.84 7.44 -0.31
CA THR A 28 -8.97 6.90 0.47
C THR A 28 -8.58 6.43 1.88
N PHE A 29 -7.29 6.20 2.15
CA PHE A 29 -6.82 5.92 3.51
C PHE A 29 -7.09 7.10 4.47
N TYR A 30 -7.08 8.33 3.96
CA TYR A 30 -7.31 9.54 4.74
C TYR A 30 -8.71 10.07 4.47
N LYS A 31 -9.44 10.47 5.53
CA LYS A 31 -10.79 11.06 5.40
C LYS A 31 -10.78 12.43 4.72
N LYS A 32 -9.71 13.20 4.92
CA LYS A 32 -9.42 14.48 4.28
C LYS A 32 -7.93 14.51 4.01
N ILE A 33 -7.54 14.82 2.78
CA ILE A 33 -6.14 14.79 2.36
C ILE A 33 -5.49 16.17 2.53
N GLY A 34 -4.39 16.22 3.26
CA GLY A 34 -3.49 17.37 3.32
C GLY A 34 -2.23 17.14 2.47
N GLU A 35 -1.47 18.21 2.22
CA GLU A 35 -0.20 18.12 1.49
C GLU A 35 0.81 17.18 2.16
N GLU A 36 0.82 17.13 3.49
CA GLU A 36 1.71 16.27 4.24
C GLU A 36 1.35 14.79 4.08
N ASP A 37 0.05 14.46 4.01
CA ASP A 37 -0.41 13.08 3.78
C ASP A 37 0.03 12.59 2.40
N VAL A 38 -0.02 13.45 1.38
CA VAL A 38 0.48 13.14 0.03
C VAL A 38 1.97 12.78 0.07
N LYS A 39 2.77 13.53 0.84
CA LYS A 39 4.21 13.20 1.04
C LYS A 39 4.39 11.88 1.78
N VAL A 40 3.58 11.62 2.81
CA VAL A 40 3.62 10.35 3.58
C VAL A 40 3.27 9.16 2.69
N ILE A 41 2.29 9.29 1.80
CA ILE A 41 1.95 8.28 0.79
C ILE A 41 3.13 8.04 -0.15
N THR A 42 3.71 9.11 -0.72
CA THR A 42 4.91 8.98 -1.59
C THR A 42 6.02 8.22 -0.89
N ARG A 43 6.38 8.66 0.33
CA ARG A 43 7.49 8.08 1.10
C ARG A 43 7.21 6.62 1.48
N SER A 44 5.94 6.27 1.68
CA SER A 44 5.52 4.89 1.94
C SER A 44 5.66 4.01 0.71
N ILE A 45 5.28 4.51 -0.47
CA ILE A 45 5.47 3.83 -1.76
C ILE A 45 6.97 3.62 -2.03
N GLU A 46 7.79 4.66 -1.89
CA GLU A 46 9.24 4.59 -2.10
C GLU A 46 9.88 3.53 -1.19
N ARG A 47 9.51 3.51 0.10
CA ARG A 47 9.99 2.48 1.03
C ARG A 47 9.55 1.07 0.63
N LEU A 48 8.35 0.89 0.08
CA LEU A 48 7.88 -0.41 -0.41
C LEU A 48 8.63 -0.85 -1.68
N ILE A 49 9.00 0.10 -2.54
CA ILE A 49 9.86 -0.15 -3.72
C ILE A 49 11.25 -0.57 -3.26
N LEU A 50 11.87 0.17 -2.34
CA LEU A 50 13.19 -0.16 -1.77
C LEU A 50 13.23 -1.54 -1.11
N LYS A 51 12.12 -1.97 -0.50
CA LYS A 51 11.98 -3.32 0.09
C LYS A 51 11.73 -4.42 -0.95
N GLY A 52 11.60 -4.07 -2.23
CA GLY A 52 11.32 -4.98 -3.34
C GLY A 52 9.93 -5.61 -3.26
N LEU A 53 8.95 -4.91 -2.68
CA LEU A 53 7.58 -5.41 -2.54
C LEU A 53 6.68 -4.92 -3.67
N ILE A 54 6.89 -3.71 -4.17
CA ILE A 54 6.08 -3.12 -5.23
C ILE A 54 6.96 -2.58 -6.35
N ILE A 55 6.36 -2.45 -7.54
CA ILE A 55 6.93 -1.79 -8.72
C ILE A 55 6.14 -0.51 -8.93
N GLY A 56 6.82 0.63 -8.98
CA GLY A 56 6.23 1.92 -9.34
C GLY A 56 6.32 2.15 -10.85
N TYR A 57 5.21 2.52 -11.46
CA TYR A 57 5.13 3.00 -12.85
C TYR A 57 4.80 4.48 -12.83
N GLY A 58 5.49 5.22 -13.67
CA GLY A 58 5.38 6.67 -13.68
C GLY A 58 6.39 7.30 -14.61
N HIS A 59 6.44 8.63 -14.59
CA HIS A 59 7.30 9.40 -15.46
C HIS A 59 8.40 10.08 -14.66
N LYS A 60 9.62 10.05 -15.21
CA LYS A 60 10.75 10.80 -14.68
C LYS A 60 10.72 12.19 -15.30
N THR A 61 10.52 13.22 -14.47
CA THR A 61 10.70 14.61 -14.88
C THR A 61 12.14 15.04 -14.63
N ALA A 62 12.52 16.23 -15.12
CA ALA A 62 13.83 16.82 -14.86
C ALA A 62 14.14 16.99 -13.35
N GLN A 63 13.10 17.08 -12.51
CA GLN A 63 13.24 17.36 -11.08
C GLN A 63 12.97 16.14 -10.19
N LYS A 64 12.05 15.25 -10.58
CA LYS A 64 11.64 14.11 -9.74
C LYS A 64 10.95 12.99 -10.50
N LEU A 65 10.91 11.81 -9.89
CA LEU A 65 10.09 10.69 -10.35
C LEU A 65 8.66 10.85 -9.84
N PHE A 66 7.69 10.85 -10.74
CA PHE A 66 6.28 10.90 -10.38
C PHE A 66 5.66 9.52 -10.56
N ILE A 67 5.28 8.88 -9.46
CA ILE A 67 4.68 7.54 -9.46
C ILE A 67 3.17 7.67 -9.63
N GLU A 68 2.66 7.19 -10.75
CA GLU A 68 1.23 7.23 -11.08
C GLU A 68 0.53 5.92 -10.70
N ARG A 69 1.20 4.79 -10.93
CA ARG A 69 0.64 3.46 -10.71
C ARG A 69 1.63 2.58 -9.98
N VAL A 70 1.11 1.59 -9.28
CA VAL A 70 1.92 0.62 -8.54
C VAL A 70 1.36 -0.78 -8.71
N SER A 71 2.28 -1.75 -8.81
CA SER A 71 1.96 -3.18 -8.90
C SER A 71 2.73 -3.96 -7.83
N LEU A 72 2.25 -5.16 -7.51
CA LEU A 72 2.96 -6.07 -6.61
C LEU A 72 4.03 -6.85 -7.37
N THR A 73 5.21 -6.97 -6.76
CA THR A 73 6.19 -7.98 -7.15
C THR A 73 5.73 -9.38 -6.71
N PRO A 74 6.35 -10.48 -7.19
CA PRO A 74 6.08 -11.82 -6.66
C PRO A 74 6.27 -11.92 -5.14
N LYS A 75 7.29 -11.24 -4.60
CA LYS A 75 7.56 -11.15 -3.15
C LYS A 75 6.46 -10.38 -2.43
N GLY A 76 6.07 -9.22 -2.97
CA GLY A 76 4.98 -8.41 -2.45
C GLY A 76 3.64 -9.14 -2.46
N ARG A 77 3.33 -9.90 -3.51
CA ARG A 77 2.11 -10.70 -3.61
C ARG A 77 2.04 -11.80 -2.56
N LYS A 78 3.15 -12.50 -2.29
CA LYS A 78 3.22 -13.50 -1.20
C LYS A 78 2.94 -12.84 0.16
N LEU A 79 3.54 -11.68 0.40
CA LEU A 79 3.36 -10.94 1.66
C LEU A 79 1.93 -10.41 1.80
N ALA A 80 1.38 -9.78 0.76
CA ALA A 80 0.01 -9.26 0.76
C ALA A 80 -1.01 -10.37 1.01
N LYS A 81 -0.80 -11.55 0.42
CA LYS A 81 -1.63 -12.75 0.66
C LYS A 81 -1.53 -13.23 2.11
N ALA A 82 -0.35 -13.22 2.72
CA ALA A 82 -0.17 -13.59 4.12
C ALA A 82 -0.91 -12.62 5.05
N ILE A 83 -0.74 -11.32 4.83
CA ILE A 83 -1.42 -10.26 5.58
C ILE A 83 -2.96 -10.38 5.45
N ALA A 84 -3.48 -10.66 4.24
CA ALA A 84 -4.91 -10.84 4.02
C ALA A 84 -5.46 -12.07 4.75
N LYS A 85 -4.69 -13.17 4.79
CA LYS A 85 -5.06 -14.39 5.53
C LYS A 85 -5.05 -14.19 7.04
N ASP A 86 -4.05 -13.48 7.58
CA ASP A 86 -3.99 -13.20 9.01
C ASP A 86 -5.14 -12.32 9.47
N GLN A 87 -5.63 -11.41 8.62
CA GLN A 87 -6.80 -10.60 8.92
C GLN A 87 -8.12 -11.38 8.97
N GLN A 88 -8.22 -12.52 8.26
CA GLN A 88 -9.39 -13.40 8.36
C GLN A 88 -9.48 -14.13 9.71
N ARG A 89 -8.39 -14.19 10.48
CA ARG A 89 -8.33 -14.86 11.79
C ARG A 89 -8.77 -13.97 12.97
N LEU A 90 -9.65 -12.99 12.75
CA LEU A 90 -10.33 -12.27 13.82
C LEU A 90 -11.73 -12.88 14.05
N PRO A 91 -11.85 -13.99 14.80
CA PRO A 91 -13.13 -14.35 15.39
C PRO A 91 -13.42 -13.34 16.51
N PHE A 92 -14.56 -12.67 16.34
CA PHE A 92 -15.33 -11.87 17.28
C PHE A 92 -14.85 -11.87 18.74
N LYS A 93 -14.61 -10.68 19.30
CA LYS A 93 -14.65 -10.50 20.76
C LYS A 93 -16.02 -10.96 21.24
N ILE A 94 -16.04 -12.08 21.96
CA ILE A 94 -17.16 -12.53 22.77
C ILE A 94 -17.54 -11.38 23.71
N ARG A 95 -18.81 -11.01 23.66
CA ARG A 95 -19.45 -10.05 24.55
C ARG A 95 -19.39 -10.66 25.96
N LEU A 96 -18.46 -10.21 26.81
CA LEU A 96 -18.55 -10.50 28.25
C LEU A 96 -19.71 -9.68 28.80
N ARG A 97 -20.68 -10.41 29.36
CA ARG A 97 -21.84 -9.89 30.09
C ARG A 97 -21.40 -9.13 31.34
#